data_AF-A0A484YAA8-F1
#
_entry.id   AF-A0A484YAA8-F1
#
_cell.length_a   1.000
_cell.length_b   1.000
_cell.length_c   1.000
_cell.angle_alpha   90.00
_cell.angle_beta   90.00
_cell.angle_gamma   90.00
#
_symmetry.space_group_name_H-M   'P 1'
#
loop_
_entity.id
_entity.type
_entity.pdbx_description
1 polymer ?
#
loop_
_entity_poly.entity_id
_entity_poly.type
_entity_poly.pdbx_seq_one_letter_code
_entity_poly.pdbx_strand_id
1 'polypeptide(L)' 'MRELLTQMGHLYGHVADELANPSSAILDIERKVTTLTRSGELPVDNFGVPLAGSLIPWNRQTA' A
#
# COMPACT_ATOMS: atom_id res chain seq x y z
N MET A 1 13.40 -2.92 3.05
CA MET A 1 13.43 -1.45 2.95
C MET A 1 13.08 -0.93 1.55
N ARG A 2 13.76 -1.35 0.47
CA ARG A 2 13.42 -0.91 -0.90
C ARG A 2 11.97 -1.26 -1.27
N GLU A 3 11.56 -2.51 -1.02
CA GLU A 3 10.17 -2.95 -1.27
C GLU A 3 9.13 -2.09 -0.56
N LEU A 4 9.35 -1.75 0.71
CA LEU A 4 8.44 -0.89 1.47
C LEU A 4 8.31 0.51 0.85
N LEU A 5 9.43 1.13 0.48
CA LEU A 5 9.43 2.46 -0.14
C LEU A 5 8.75 2.44 -1.51
N THR A 6 8.95 1.37 -2.29
CA THR A 6 8.26 1.17 -3.56
C THR A 6 6.76 1.03 -3.33
N GLN A 7 6.32 0.16 -2.41
CA GLN A 7 4.89 0.01 -2.09
C GLN A 7 4.25 1.35 -1.65
N MET A 8 4.92 2.14 -0.81
CA MET A 8 4.45 3.49 -0.42
C MET A 8 4.29 4.42 -1.64
N GLY A 9 5.25 4.39 -2.57
CA GLY A 9 5.18 5.16 -3.81
C GLY A 9 4.02 4.75 -4.70
N HIS A 10 3.74 3.45 -4.83
CA HIS A 10 2.58 2.94 -5.57
C HIS A 10 1.26 3.40 -4.96
N LEU A 11 1.10 3.28 -3.64
CA LEU A 11 -0.11 3.71 -2.95
C LEU A 11 -0.34 5.22 -3.12
N TYR A 12 0.69 6.04 -2.90
CA TYR A 12 0.59 7.48 -3.09
C TYR A 12 0.27 7.85 -4.54
N GLY A 13 1.00 7.30 -5.50
CA GLY A 13 0.80 7.59 -6.93
C GLY A 13 -0.60 7.22 -7.41
N HIS A 14 -1.20 6.16 -6.87
CA HIS A 14 -2.54 5.71 -7.25
C HIS A 14 -3.68 6.65 -6.83
N VAL A 15 -3.45 7.51 -5.83
CA VAL A 15 -4.45 8.48 -5.34
C VAL A 15 -3.94 9.92 -5.35
N ALA A 16 -2.87 10.19 -6.11
CA ALA A 16 -2.20 11.49 -6.10
C ALA A 16 -3.14 12.62 -6.59
N ASP A 17 -3.96 12.34 -7.60
CA ASP A 17 -4.93 13.30 -8.14
C ASP A 17 -6.04 13.63 -7.14
N GLU A 18 -6.56 12.62 -6.44
CA GLU A 18 -7.55 12.82 -5.38
C GLU A 18 -6.97 13.60 -4.20
N LEU A 19 -5.72 13.31 -3.80
CA LEU A 19 -5.03 14.03 -2.73
C LEU A 19 -4.73 15.48 -3.11
N ALA A 20 -4.52 15.78 -4.39
CA ALA A 20 -4.35 17.15 -4.88
C ALA A 20 -5.65 17.96 -4.87
N ASN A 21 -6.81 17.29 -4.83
CA ASN A 21 -8.12 17.94 -4.80
C ASN A 21 -8.71 17.94 -3.36
N PRO A 22 -8.81 19.12 -2.70
CA PRO A 22 -9.33 19.21 -1.33
C PRO A 22 -10.81 18.84 -1.19
N SER A 23 -11.57 18.77 -2.29
CA SER A 23 -12.97 18.33 -2.30
C SER A 23 -13.15 16.83 -2.50
N SER A 24 -12.07 16.07 -2.71
CA SER A 24 -12.14 14.62 -2.85
C SER A 24 -12.69 13.95 -1.60
N ALA A 25 -13.57 12.96 -1.77
CA ALA A 25 -14.09 12.19 -0.66
C ALA A 25 -13.01 11.23 -0.12
N ILE A 26 -12.71 11.34 1.16
CA ILE A 26 -11.68 10.52 1.81
C ILE A 26 -11.99 9.01 1.74
N LEU A 27 -13.27 8.63 1.71
CA LEU A 27 -13.68 7.23 1.58
C LEU A 27 -13.42 6.65 0.18
N ASP A 28 -13.37 7.49 -0.86
CA ASP A 28 -13.01 7.03 -2.20
C ASP A 28 -11.50 6.83 -2.33
N ILE A 29 -10.71 7.70 -1.69
CA ILE A 29 -9.26 7.53 -1.55
C ILE A 29 -8.95 6.22 -0.81
N GLU A 30 -9.58 5.99 0.34
CA GLU A 30 -9.41 4.76 1.11
C GLU A 30 -9.76 3.52 0.29
N ARG A 31 -10.91 3.54 -0.40
CA ARG A 31 -11.36 2.42 -1.24
C ARG A 31 -10.32 2.08 -2.31
N LYS A 32 -9.78 3.08 -3.00
CA LYS A 32 -8.74 2.91 -4.03
C LYS A 32 -7.46 2.31 -3.45
N VAL A 33 -7.00 2.83 -2.32
CA VAL A 33 -5.82 2.30 -1.60
C VAL A 33 -6.03 0.85 -1.20
N THR A 34 -7.18 0.51 -0.61
CA THR A 34 -7.51 -0.86 -0.18
C THR A 34 -7.64 -1.80 -1.38
N THR A 35 -8.25 -1.36 -2.49
CA THR A 35 -8.34 -2.15 -3.72
C THR A 35 -6.95 -2.43 -4.28
N LEU A 36 -6.09 -1.41 -4.43
CA LEU A 36 -4.72 -1.60 -4.91
C LEU A 36 -3.92 -2.53 -3.99
N THR A 37 -4.06 -2.39 -2.67
CA THR A 37 -3.39 -3.25 -1.70
C THR A 37 -3.76 -4.73 -1.87
N ARG A 38 -5.00 -5.02 -2.27
CA ARG A 38 -5.51 -6.40 -2.46
C ARG A 38 -5.40 -6.91 -3.90
N SER A 39 -5.01 -6.06 -4.85
CA SER A 39 -4.96 -6.39 -6.28
C SER A 39 -3.87 -7.39 -6.65
N GLY A 40 -2.82 -7.50 -5.83
CA GLY A 40 -1.59 -8.23 -6.18
C GLY A 40 -0.60 -7.44 -7.05
N GLU A 41 -0.89 -6.17 -7.35
CA GLU A 41 0.00 -5.30 -8.14
C GLU A 41 1.16 -4.72 -7.32
N LEU A 42 1.06 -4.75 -5.99
CA LEU A 42 2.15 -4.29 -5.12
C LEU A 42 3.30 -5.31 -5.10
N PRO A 43 4.56 -4.86 -5.16
CA PRO A 43 5.71 -5.75 -5.06
C PRO A 43 5.80 -6.35 -3.66
N VAL A 44 5.75 -7.68 -3.55
CA VAL A 44 5.73 -8.41 -2.27
C VAL A 44 6.78 -9.53 -2.22
N ASP A 45 7.81 -9.46 -3.06
CA ASP A 45 8.81 -10.54 -3.21
C ASP A 45 9.57 -10.83 -1.91
N ASN A 46 9.82 -9.81 -1.08
CA ASN A 46 10.56 -9.93 0.17
C ASN A 46 9.65 -10.20 1.36
N PHE A 47 8.51 -9.51 1.46
CA PHE A 47 7.59 -9.63 2.60
C PHE A 47 6.52 -10.70 2.42
N GLY A 48 6.26 -11.17 1.20
CA GLY A 48 5.21 -12.13 0.85
C GLY A 48 3.79 -11.57 0.86
N VAL A 49 3.56 -10.45 1.57
CA VAL A 49 2.31 -9.70 1.63
C VAL A 49 2.59 -8.20 1.64
N PRO A 50 1.60 -7.35 1.25
CA PRO A 50 1.75 -5.91 1.34
C PRO A 50 2.03 -5.45 2.77
N LEU A 51 3.05 -4.59 2.91
CA LEU A 51 3.47 -4.02 4.19
C LEU A 51 3.06 -2.54 4.31
N ALA A 52 3.13 -1.76 3.22
CA ALA A 52 2.70 -0.37 3.23
C ALA A 52 1.21 -0.26 3.58
N GLY A 53 0.87 0.53 4.62
CA GLY A 53 -0.51 0.67 5.11
C GLY A 53 -1.03 -0.54 5.90
N SER A 54 -0.15 -1.49 6.25
CA SER A 54 -0.49 -2.72 6.97
C SER A 54 0.52 -3.02 8.08
N LEU A 55 0.37 -4.17 8.74
CA LEU A 55 1.33 -4.72 9.69
C LEU A 55 1.40 -6.24 9.54
N ILE A 56 2.58 -6.82 9.77
CA ILE A 56 2.79 -8.28 9.78
C ILE A 56 3.03 -8.68 11.24
N PRO A 57 2.05 -9.29 11.94
CA PRO A 57 2.15 -9.56 13.38
C PRO A 57 2.91 -10.85 13.71
N TRP A 58 3.67 -11.40 12.74
CA TRP A 58 4.44 -12.62 12.89
C TRP A 58 5.83 -12.44 12.27
N ASN A 59 6.86 -12.43 13.10
CA ASN A 59 8.23 -12.48 12.61
C ASN A 59 8.56 -13.95 12.30
N ARG A 60 9.09 -14.23 11.11
CA ARG A 60 9.60 -15.57 10.78
C ARG A 60 10.65 -15.94 11.82
N GLN A 61 10.31 -16.86 12.73
CA GLN A 61 11.26 -17.41 13.70
C GLN A 61 12.20 -18.30 12.89
N THR A 62 13.34 -17.75 12.48
CA THR A 62 14.39 -18.48 11.76
C THR A 62 15.03 -19.49 12.72
N ALA A 63 15.00 -20.76 12.33
CA ALA A 63 15.99 -21.74 12.74
C ALA A 63 17.37 -21.37 12.16
#